data_AF-A0A7U9PX50-F1
#
_entry.id   AF-A0A7U9PX50-F1
#
_cell.length_a   1.000
_cell.length_b   1.000
_cell.length_c   1.000
_cell.angle_alpha   90.00
_cell.angle_beta   90.00
_cell.angle_gamma   90.00
#
_symmetry.space_group_name_H-M   'P 1'
#
loop_
_entity.id
_entity.type
_entity.pdbx_description
1 polymer ?
#
loop_
_entity_poly.entity_id
_entity_poly.type
_entity_poly.pdbx_seq_one_letter_code
_entity_poly.pdbx_strand_id
1 'polypeptide(L)'
;MQPHPPVTARRLIDAHRTLIRQAHAHGLKAVGMTILPVRGAVFPFTDAAGDKVRQELNTWIRTSGAYDTVLDAAQILTDPTTGRTAPGYVSEDGLHPSDAGYAALASAVNLNDL
;
A
#
# COMPACT_ATOMS: atom_id res chain seq x y z
N MET A 1 -11.57 -8.68 -24.47
CA MET A 1 -11.19 -7.57 -23.55
C MET A 1 -10.05 -6.81 -24.18
N GLN A 2 -10.16 -5.49 -24.30
CA GLN A 2 -9.06 -4.65 -24.78
C GLN A 2 -8.01 -4.55 -23.66
N PRO A 3 -6.71 -4.72 -23.95
CA PRO A 3 -5.69 -4.65 -22.90
C PRO A 3 -5.68 -3.24 -22.31
N HIS A 4 -5.84 -3.14 -21.00
CA HIS A 4 -5.65 -1.87 -20.30
C HIS A 4 -4.20 -1.41 -20.49
N PRO A 5 -3.95 -0.11 -20.74
CA PRO A 5 -2.60 0.40 -20.83
C PRO A 5 -1.83 0.07 -19.55
N PRO A 6 -0.54 -0.32 -19.64
CA PRO A 6 0.25 -0.70 -18.48
C PRO A 6 0.16 0.36 -17.37
N VAL A 7 -0.09 -0.09 -16.14
CA VAL A 7 -0.08 0.77 -14.96
C VAL A 7 1.39 0.94 -14.56
N THR A 8 1.85 2.18 -14.50
CA THR A 8 3.22 2.52 -14.08
C THR A 8 3.19 3.22 -12.72
N ALA A 9 4.30 3.14 -11.98
CA ALA A 9 4.42 3.86 -10.71
C ALA A 9 4.20 5.37 -10.90
N ARG A 10 4.72 5.95 -11.99
CA ARG A 10 4.50 7.36 -12.33
C ARG A 10 3.00 7.71 -12.44
N ARG A 11 2.21 6.91 -13.15
CA ARG A 11 0.76 7.15 -13.28
C ARG A 11 0.05 7.07 -11.93
N LEU A 12 0.43 6.13 -11.08
CA LEU A 12 -0.11 6.00 -9.72
C LEU A 12 0.29 7.20 -8.85
N ILE A 13 1.56 7.61 -8.90
CA ILE A 13 2.08 8.78 -8.17
C ILE A 13 1.35 10.07 -8.57
N ASP A 14 1.15 10.29 -9.86
CA ASP A 14 0.43 11.48 -10.36
C ASP A 14 -1.04 11.49 -9.90
N ALA A 15 -1.69 10.32 -9.86
CA ALA A 15 -3.03 10.17 -9.32
C ALA A 15 -3.07 10.42 -7.80
N HIS A 16 -2.13 9.85 -7.04
CA HIS A 16 -2.03 10.06 -5.59
C HIS A 16 -1.83 11.55 -5.27
N ARG A 17 -0.92 12.25 -5.97
CA ARG A 17 -0.73 13.69 -5.83
C ARG A 17 -2.00 14.49 -6.09
N THR A 18 -2.83 14.04 -7.03
CA THR A 18 -4.10 14.68 -7.33
C THR A 18 -5.09 14.52 -6.18
N LEU A 19 -5.21 13.30 -5.64
CA LEU A 19 -6.07 13.02 -4.47
C LEU A 19 -5.61 13.79 -3.22
N ILE A 20 -4.30 13.86 -2.97
CA ILE A 20 -3.72 14.62 -1.87
C ILE A 20 -4.09 16.10 -1.99
N ARG A 21 -3.89 16.71 -3.17
CA ARG A 21 -4.27 18.12 -3.39
C ARG A 21 -5.77 18.36 -3.19
N GLN A 22 -6.62 17.42 -3.61
CA GLN A 22 -8.06 17.51 -3.41
C GLN A 22 -8.41 17.43 -1.91
N ALA A 23 -7.83 16.49 -1.17
CA ALA A 23 -8.03 16.38 0.27
C ALA A 23 -7.65 17.69 0.98
N HIS A 24 -6.46 18.24 0.69
CA HIS A 24 -6.00 19.50 1.27
C HIS A 24 -6.89 20.69 0.89
N ALA A 25 -7.41 20.75 -0.33
CA ALA A 25 -8.36 21.79 -0.76
C ALA A 25 -9.69 21.76 0.04
N HIS A 26 -10.02 20.61 0.63
CA HIS A 26 -11.17 20.43 1.50
C HIS A 26 -10.82 20.46 3.00
N GLY A 27 -9.60 20.87 3.36
CA GLY A 27 -9.14 20.91 4.75
C GLY A 27 -8.96 19.54 5.41
N LEU A 28 -8.85 18.47 4.60
CA LEU A 28 -8.63 17.10 5.07
C LEU A 28 -7.14 16.77 5.03
N LYS A 29 -6.67 16.01 6.02
CA LYS A 29 -5.35 15.36 5.96
C LYS A 29 -5.39 14.13 5.06
N ALA A 30 -4.28 13.86 4.39
CA ALA A 30 -4.04 12.68 3.59
C ALA A 30 -3.02 11.76 4.28
N VAL A 31 -3.47 10.55 4.62
CA VAL A 31 -2.61 9.49 5.16
C VAL A 31 -2.20 8.54 4.03
N GLY A 32 -0.90 8.38 3.81
CA GLY A 32 -0.36 7.43 2.85
C GLY A 32 -0.25 6.04 3.46
N MET A 33 -0.67 5.00 2.75
CA MET A 33 -0.50 3.61 3.18
C MET A 33 0.26 2.82 2.12
N THR A 34 1.34 2.14 2.52
CA THR A 34 2.11 1.30 1.59
C THR A 34 1.33 0.04 1.19
N ILE A 35 1.54 -0.42 -0.04
CA ILE A 35 0.89 -1.62 -0.58
C ILE A 35 1.63 -2.87 -0.11
N LEU A 36 0.89 -3.82 0.47
CA LEU A 36 1.40 -5.09 0.98
C LEU A 36 2.05 -5.95 -0.11
N PRO A 37 2.96 -6.88 0.25
CA PRO A 37 3.43 -7.88 -0.69
C PRO A 37 2.26 -8.67 -1.27
N VAL A 38 2.27 -8.87 -2.59
CA VAL A 38 1.25 -9.67 -3.30
C VAL A 38 1.73 -11.10 -3.57
N ARG A 39 2.98 -11.42 -3.20
CA ARG A 39 3.60 -12.71 -3.47
C ARG A 39 2.86 -13.83 -2.74
N GLY A 40 2.34 -14.77 -3.53
CA GLY A 40 1.62 -15.94 -3.02
C GLY A 40 0.17 -15.68 -2.66
N ALA A 41 -0.42 -14.59 -3.17
CA ALA A 41 -1.86 -14.48 -3.31
C ALA A 41 -2.39 -15.45 -4.39
N VAL A 42 -3.66 -15.80 -4.31
CA VAL A 42 -4.32 -16.72 -5.26
C VAL A 42 -4.63 -16.07 -6.62
N PHE A 43 -4.39 -14.77 -6.75
CA PHE A 43 -4.75 -13.98 -7.92
C PHE A 43 -3.66 -13.99 -9.01
N PRO A 44 -4.04 -13.87 -10.30
CA PRO A 44 -3.10 -13.97 -11.41
C PRO A 44 -2.22 -12.72 -11.63
N PHE A 45 -2.44 -11.62 -10.88
CA PHE A 45 -1.79 -10.32 -11.08
C PHE A 45 -0.58 -10.08 -10.15
N THR A 46 0.10 -11.15 -9.72
CA THR A 46 1.24 -11.09 -8.78
C THR A 46 2.59 -11.27 -9.47
N ASP A 47 2.73 -10.78 -10.71
CA ASP A 47 3.95 -10.93 -11.48
C ASP A 47 5.07 -9.96 -11.04
N ALA A 48 6.29 -10.20 -11.53
CA ALA A 48 7.46 -9.38 -11.19
C ALA A 48 7.35 -7.93 -11.67
N ALA A 49 6.59 -7.67 -12.74
CA ALA A 49 6.40 -6.31 -13.25
C ALA A 49 5.49 -5.50 -12.32
N GLY A 50 4.39 -6.11 -11.84
CA GLY A 50 3.51 -5.55 -10.84
C GLY A 50 4.22 -5.31 -9.51
N ASP A 51 5.03 -6.27 -9.04
CA ASP A 51 5.80 -6.08 -7.80
C ASP A 51 6.84 -4.96 -7.92
N LYS A 52 7.47 -4.79 -9.09
CA LYS A 52 8.36 -3.63 -9.33
C LYS A 52 7.61 -2.31 -9.22
N VAL A 53 6.42 -2.20 -9.83
CA VAL A 53 5.58 -0.99 -9.72
C VAL A 53 5.15 -0.74 -8.28
N ARG A 54 4.79 -1.79 -7.54
CA ARG A 54 4.46 -1.72 -6.11
C ARG A 54 5.63 -1.18 -5.28
N GLN A 55 6.84 -1.71 -5.49
CA GLN A 55 8.04 -1.28 -4.77
C GLN A 55 8.39 0.19 -5.06
N GLU A 56 8.30 0.62 -6.33
CA GLU A 56 8.52 2.01 -6.73
C GLU A 56 7.50 2.95 -6.08
N LEU A 57 6.22 2.61 -6.11
CA LEU A 57 5.18 3.40 -5.46
C LEU A 57 5.39 3.46 -3.94
N ASN A 58 5.67 2.33 -3.30
CA ASN A 58 5.89 2.29 -1.85
C ASN A 58 7.12 3.11 -1.43
N THR A 59 8.19 3.09 -2.24
CA THR A 59 9.36 3.95 -2.02
C THR A 59 8.96 5.42 -2.07
N TRP A 60 8.16 5.81 -3.05
CA TRP A 60 7.65 7.18 -3.15
C TRP A 60 6.73 7.55 -1.97
N ILE A 61 5.81 6.67 -1.56
CA ILE A 61 4.91 6.90 -0.41
C ILE A 61 5.74 7.23 0.83
N ARG A 62 6.80 6.47 1.11
CA ARG A 62 7.64 6.64 2.29
C ARG A 62 8.49 7.91 2.28
N THR A 63 9.04 8.26 1.12
CA THR A 63 10.16 9.21 1.06
C THR A 63 9.81 10.55 0.44
N SER A 64 8.68 10.67 -0.24
CA SER A 64 8.34 11.89 -1.00
C SER A 64 7.94 13.09 -0.14
N GLY A 65 7.50 12.86 1.10
CA GLY A 65 6.86 13.90 1.93
C GLY A 65 5.54 14.41 1.34
N ALA A 66 4.92 13.66 0.42
CA ALA A 66 3.67 14.09 -0.22
C ALA A 66 2.44 13.95 0.71
N TYR A 67 2.47 12.99 1.62
CA TYR A 67 1.41 12.76 2.60
C TYR A 67 1.70 13.49 3.91
N ASP A 68 0.64 13.80 4.66
CA ASP A 68 0.77 14.42 5.99
C ASP A 68 1.37 13.42 7.00
N THR A 69 1.02 12.14 6.86
CA THR A 69 1.65 11.03 7.58
C THR A 69 1.58 9.74 6.76
N VAL A 70 2.42 8.76 7.10
CA VAL A 70 2.53 7.49 6.37
C VAL A 70 2.38 6.32 7.34
N LEU A 71 1.42 5.44 7.05
CA LEU A 71 1.30 4.11 7.64
C LEU A 71 2.06 3.11 6.77
N ASP A 72 3.23 2.66 7.23
CA ASP A 72 4.01 1.64 6.51
C ASP A 72 3.46 0.22 6.74
N ALA A 73 2.25 -0.03 6.23
CA ALA A 73 1.56 -1.30 6.31
C ALA A 73 2.39 -2.48 5.79
N ALA A 74 3.14 -2.26 4.70
CA ALA A 74 4.02 -3.27 4.16
C ALA A 74 5.14 -3.63 5.15
N GLN A 75 5.69 -2.69 5.91
CA GLN A 75 6.65 -3.03 6.96
C GLN A 75 5.98 -3.77 8.13
N ILE A 76 4.77 -3.36 8.53
CA ILE A 76 4.05 -3.92 9.69
C ILE A 76 3.64 -5.37 9.46
N LEU A 77 3.12 -5.69 8.27
CA LEU A 77 2.50 -6.98 7.99
C LEU A 77 3.38 -7.97 7.22
N THR A 78 4.58 -7.57 6.77
CA THR A 78 5.48 -8.49 6.06
C THR A 78 6.22 -9.40 7.02
N ASP A 79 6.21 -10.69 6.73
CA ASP A 79 7.14 -11.65 7.34
C ASP A 79 8.55 -11.42 6.77
N PRO A 80 9.53 -11.03 7.60
CA PRO A 80 10.88 -10.70 7.15
C PRO A 80 11.65 -11.92 6.62
N THR A 81 11.23 -13.14 6.94
CA THR A 81 11.90 -14.37 6.49
C THR A 81 11.47 -14.77 5.08
N THR A 82 10.22 -14.52 4.71
CA THR A 82 9.65 -14.93 3.42
C THR A 82 9.44 -13.76 2.45
N GLY A 83 9.37 -12.53 2.95
CA GLY A 83 9.01 -11.35 2.18
C GLY A 83 7.54 -11.36 1.72
N ARG A 84 6.71 -12.22 2.30
CA ARG A 84 5.25 -12.29 2.07
C ARG A 84 4.53 -11.60 3.23
N THR A 85 3.25 -11.31 3.06
CA THR A 85 2.41 -10.95 4.22
C THR A 85 2.42 -12.11 5.22
N ALA A 86 2.63 -11.80 6.50
CA ALA A 86 2.84 -12.79 7.54
C ALA A 86 1.61 -13.69 7.71
N PRO A 87 1.81 -15.01 7.94
CA PRO A 87 0.70 -15.92 8.28
C PRO A 87 -0.09 -15.38 9.47
N GLY A 88 -1.43 -15.39 9.37
CA GLY A 88 -2.33 -14.84 10.38
C GLY A 88 -2.72 -13.38 10.15
N TYR A 89 -1.95 -12.59 9.40
CA TYR A 89 -2.30 -11.22 9.00
C TYR A 89 -2.91 -11.09 7.61
N VAL A 90 -3.01 -12.19 6.87
CA VAL A 90 -3.59 -12.24 5.53
C VAL A 90 -4.78 -13.18 5.52
N SER A 91 -5.82 -12.85 4.75
CA SER A 91 -6.97 -13.71 4.52
C SER A 91 -6.60 -14.90 3.62
N GLU A 92 -7.55 -15.82 3.40
CA GLU A 92 -7.36 -17.02 2.58
C GLU A 92 -7.00 -16.70 1.12
N ASP A 93 -7.26 -15.48 0.64
CA ASP A 93 -6.87 -15.06 -0.71
C ASP A 93 -5.39 -14.67 -0.84
N GLY A 94 -4.67 -14.58 0.28
CA GLY A 94 -3.25 -14.25 0.33
C GLY A 94 -2.91 -12.82 -0.11
N LEU A 95 -3.90 -11.93 -0.22
CA LEU A 95 -3.79 -10.54 -0.66
C LEU A 95 -4.30 -9.56 0.40
N HIS A 96 -5.52 -9.74 0.90
CA HIS A 96 -6.15 -8.81 1.81
C HIS A 96 -5.76 -9.08 3.27
N PRO A 97 -5.64 -8.05 4.12
CA PRO A 97 -5.48 -8.27 5.54
C PRO A 97 -6.62 -9.13 6.11
N SER A 98 -6.28 -10.04 7.02
CA SER A 98 -7.28 -10.66 7.91
C SER A 98 -7.76 -9.65 8.95
N ASP A 99 -8.73 -10.03 9.78
CA ASP A 99 -9.15 -9.23 10.95
C ASP A 99 -7.96 -8.87 11.86
N ALA A 100 -7.06 -9.83 12.11
CA ALA A 100 -5.85 -9.59 12.88
C ALA A 100 -4.88 -8.64 12.16
N GLY A 101 -4.78 -8.73 10.82
CA GLY A 101 -4.00 -7.80 10.01
C GLY A 101 -4.54 -6.37 10.09
N TYR A 102 -5.86 -6.19 9.96
CA TYR A 102 -6.50 -4.89 10.13
C TYR A 102 -6.34 -4.34 11.55
N ALA A 103 -6.46 -5.19 12.58
CA ALA A 103 -6.23 -4.79 13.97
C ALA A 103 -4.78 -4.32 14.21
N ALA A 104 -3.79 -5.00 13.61
CA ALA A 104 -2.40 -4.59 13.69
C ALA A 104 -2.15 -3.24 12.99
N LEU A 105 -2.75 -3.01 11.82
CA LEU A 105 -2.67 -1.73 11.12
C LEU A 105 -3.33 -0.60 11.93
N ALA A 106 -4.52 -0.83 12.47
CA ALA A 106 -5.23 0.17 13.28
C ALA A 106 -4.44 0.54 14.54
N SER A 107 -3.82 -0.44 15.20
CA SER A 107 -2.99 -0.21 16.39
C SER A 107 -1.69 0.56 16.08
N ALA A 108 -1.23 0.55 14.83
CA ALA A 108 -0.03 1.27 14.42
C ALA A 108 -0.30 2.73 14.02
N VAL A 109 -1.56 3.15 13.92
CA VAL A 109 -1.91 4.54 13.62
C VAL A 109 -1.67 5.41 14.86
N ASN A 110 -0.76 6.38 14.74
CA ASN A 110 -0.56 7.39 15.77
C ASN A 110 -1.59 8.52 15.62
N LEU A 111 -2.55 8.58 16.56
CA LEU A 111 -3.63 9.58 16.52
C LEU A 111 -3.13 11.02 16.69
N ASN A 112 -1.94 11.24 17.25
CA ASN A 112 -1.36 12.58 17.37
C ASN A 112 -0.86 13.14 16.02
N ASP A 113 -0.72 12.27 15.01
CA ASP A 113 -0.33 12.68 13.65
C ASP A 113 -1.57 12.98 12.78
N LEU A 114 -2.78 12.71 13.28
CA LEU A 114 -4.08 12.90 12.60
C LEU A 114 -4.77 14.23 12.92
#